data_AF-A0A5K1EM40-F1
#
_entry.id   AF-A0A5K1EM40-F1
#
_cell.length_a   1.000
_cell.length_b   1.000
_cell.length_c   1.000
_cell.angle_alpha   90.00
_cell.angle_beta   90.00
_cell.angle_gamma   90.00
#
_symmetry.space_group_name_H-M   'P 1'
#
loop_
_entity.id
_entity.type
_entity.pdbx_description
1 polymer ?
#
loop_
_entity_poly.entity_id
_entity_poly.type
_entity_poly.pdbx_seq_one_letter_code
_entity_poly.pdbx_strand_id
1 'polypeptide(L)' 'LANACFMERIDLSAHGFYITPDIGYDWKTGQGKPFSYYTYGAAFAEVEIDTLTGDFHTRSTHIVMDLGCSLNPAIDVGQ' A
#
# COMPACT_ATOMS: atom_id res chain seq x y z
N LEU A 1 13.04 -4.41 33.70
CA LEU A 1 11.65 -4.87 33.58
C LEU A 1 11.59 -6.28 32.99
N ALA A 2 12.04 -6.51 31.74
CA ALA A 2 12.06 -7.87 31.16
C ALA A 2 12.79 -8.92 32.03
N ASN A 3 13.99 -8.59 32.56
CA ASN A 3 14.71 -9.47 33.48
C ASN A 3 13.97 -9.73 34.80
N ALA A 4 13.17 -8.77 35.29
CA ALA A 4 12.36 -8.97 36.50
C ALA A 4 11.20 -9.93 36.22
N CYS A 5 10.47 -9.72 35.12
CA CYS A 5 9.39 -10.62 34.67
C CYS A 5 9.88 -12.06 34.44
N PHE A 6 11.09 -12.22 33.89
CA PHE A 6 11.71 -13.54 33.71
C PHE A 6 12.00 -14.24 35.04
N MET A 7 12.59 -13.52 36.01
CA MET A 7 12.84 -14.06 37.35
C MET A 7 11.54 -14.40 38.10
N GLU A 8 10.47 -13.65 37.83
CA GLU A 8 9.13 -13.86 38.37
C GLU A 8 8.30 -14.87 37.57
N ARG A 9 8.87 -15.50 36.52
CA ARG A 9 8.21 -16.49 35.64
C ARG A 9 6.91 -15.98 35.01
N ILE A 10 6.85 -14.68 34.73
CA ILE A 10 5.77 -14.05 34.01
C ILE A 10 5.98 -14.31 32.52
N ASP A 11 4.97 -14.84 31.85
CA ASP A 11 5.01 -15.08 30.41
C ASP A 11 5.16 -13.74 29.66
N LEU A 12 6.10 -13.73 28.72
CA LEU A 12 6.43 -12.58 27.88
C LEU A 12 6.03 -12.82 26.42
N SER A 13 5.39 -13.95 26.13
CA SER A 13 4.80 -14.23 24.82
C SER A 13 3.41 -13.60 24.71
N ALA A 14 3.13 -13.03 23.53
CA ALA A 14 1.79 -12.57 23.20
C ALA A 14 1.47 -12.95 21.76
N HIS A 15 0.22 -13.34 21.51
CA HIS A 15 -0.28 -13.65 20.18
C HIS A 15 -1.15 -12.49 19.69
N GLY A 16 -0.83 -11.94 18.52
CA GLY A 16 -1.66 -10.96 17.83
C GLY A 16 -2.55 -11.64 16.80
N PHE A 17 -3.83 -11.25 16.75
CA PHE A 17 -4.75 -11.66 15.70
C PHE A 17 -5.46 -10.44 15.15
N TYR A 18 -5.59 -10.35 13.82
CA TYR A 18 -6.31 -9.29 13.15
C TYR A 18 -7.14 -9.86 11.99
N ILE A 19 -8.38 -9.41 11.91
CA ILE A 19 -9.30 -9.66 10.81
C ILE A 19 -9.86 -8.33 10.35
N THR A 20 -9.84 -8.08 9.05
CA THR A 20 -10.34 -6.81 8.51
C THR A 20 -11.86 -6.75 8.71
N PRO A 21 -12.38 -5.75 9.46
CA PRO A 21 -13.80 -5.64 9.72
C PRO A 21 -14.55 -5.18 8.47
N ASP A 22 -15.84 -5.51 8.41
CA ASP A 22 -16.82 -4.93 7.48
C ASP A 22 -16.51 -5.11 5.98
N ILE A 23 -15.88 -6.23 5.61
CA ILE A 23 -15.73 -6.66 4.22
C ILE A 23 -16.76 -7.73 3.90
N GLY A 24 -17.52 -7.54 2.83
CA GLY A 24 -18.51 -8.50 2.36
C GLY A 24 -19.10 -8.08 1.03
N TYR A 25 -18.95 -8.93 0.02
CA TYR A 25 -19.47 -8.69 -1.33
C TYR A 25 -20.24 -9.93 -1.81
N ASP A 26 -21.51 -9.75 -2.16
CA ASP A 26 -22.34 -10.81 -2.71
C ASP A 26 -22.27 -10.79 -4.24
N TRP A 27 -21.62 -11.81 -4.78
CA TRP A 27 -21.43 -12.00 -6.21
C TRP A 27 -22.74 -12.29 -6.98
N LYS A 28 -23.81 -12.73 -6.31
CA LYS A 28 -25.10 -13.00 -6.96
C LYS A 28 -25.90 -11.73 -7.19
N THR A 29 -25.86 -10.80 -6.24
CA THR A 29 -26.58 -9.53 -6.31
C THR A 29 -25.72 -8.39 -6.81
N GLY A 30 -24.39 -8.58 -6.86
CA GLY A 30 -23.41 -7.57 -7.27
C GLY A 30 -23.28 -6.42 -6.26
N GLN A 31 -23.64 -6.66 -5.00
CA GLN A 31 -23.74 -5.63 -3.97
C GLN A 31 -22.86 -5.97 -2.76
N GLY A 32 -22.40 -4.92 -2.09
CA GLY A 32 -21.60 -5.02 -0.86
C GLY A 32 -20.33 -4.18 -0.92
N LYS A 33 -19.51 -4.30 0.13
CA LYS A 33 -18.24 -3.61 0.29
C LYS A 33 -17.08 -4.59 0.10
N PRO A 34 -16.52 -4.72 -1.12
CA PRO A 34 -15.42 -5.66 -1.39
C PRO A 34 -14.07 -5.19 -0.84
N PHE A 35 -13.87 -3.88 -0.68
CA PHE A 35 -12.59 -3.29 -0.26
C PHE A 35 -12.76 -2.37 0.94
N SER A 36 -11.76 -2.31 1.83
CA SER A 36 -11.80 -1.51 3.05
C SER A 36 -11.61 0.00 2.79
N TYR A 37 -10.62 0.31 1.93
CA TYR A 37 -10.28 1.65 1.45
C TYR A 37 -9.74 1.57 0.02
N TYR A 38 -9.57 2.73 -0.62
CA TYR A 38 -9.00 2.86 -1.95
C TYR A 38 -7.88 3.89 -1.92
N THR A 39 -6.83 3.62 -2.67
CA THR A 39 -5.74 4.56 -2.95
C THR A 39 -5.98 5.17 -4.32
N TYR A 40 -5.82 6.49 -4.40
CA TYR A 40 -5.98 7.24 -5.64
C TYR A 40 -4.64 7.78 -6.10
N GLY A 41 -4.49 8.00 -7.40
CA GLY A 41 -3.29 8.58 -7.94
C GLY A 41 -3.48 9.07 -9.36
N ALA A 42 -2.58 9.94 -9.79
CA ALA A 42 -2.52 10.45 -11.15
C ALA A 42 -1.05 10.46 -11.60
N ALA A 43 -0.85 10.18 -12.88
CA ALA A 43 0.48 10.20 -13.49
C ALA A 43 0.43 10.97 -14.81
N PHE A 44 1.52 11.68 -15.08
CA PHE A 44 1.80 12.35 -16.33
C PHE A 44 3.18 11.93 -16.82
N ALA A 45 3.30 11.60 -18.11
CA ALA A 45 4.57 11.25 -18.73
C ALA A 45 4.70 11.96 -20.07
N GLU A 46 5.87 12.52 -20.32
CA GLU A 46 6.27 13.12 -21.58
C GLU A 46 7.28 12.21 -22.27
N VAL A 47 7.03 11.86 -23.53
CA VAL A 47 7.90 11.01 -24.33
C VAL A 47 8.23 11.68 -25.66
N GLU A 48 9.45 11.49 -26.11
CA GLU A 48 9.94 11.88 -27.43
C GLU A 48 10.04 10.64 -28.31
N ILE A 49 9.57 10.70 -29.54
CA ILE A 49 9.51 9.56 -30.46
C ILE A 49 10.30 9.92 -31.72
N ASP A 50 11.25 9.08 -32.09
CA ASP A 50 11.92 9.15 -33.38
C ASP A 50 11.03 8.53 -34.47
N THR A 51 10.52 9.38 -35.37
CA THR A 51 9.61 8.96 -36.44
C THR A 51 10.27 8.15 -37.56
N LEU A 52 11.60 8.13 -37.64
CA LEU A 52 12.34 7.40 -38.67
C LEU A 52 12.74 5.99 -38.22
N THR A 53 13.10 5.83 -36.94
CA THR A 53 13.51 4.52 -36.37
C THR A 53 12.41 3.84 -35.57
N GLY A 54 11.43 4.61 -35.08
CA GLY A 54 10.39 4.14 -34.17
C GLY A 54 10.83 4.03 -32.71
N ASP A 55 12.05 4.47 -32.37
CA ASP A 55 12.53 4.50 -30.99
C ASP A 55 11.84 5.61 -30.18
N PHE A 56 11.82 5.47 -28.86
CA PHE A 56 11.26 6.50 -27.99
C PHE A 56 12.08 6.68 -26.70
N HIS A 57 12.09 7.90 -26.20
CA HIS A 57 12.74 8.25 -24.94
C HIS A 57 11.76 8.99 -24.02
N THR A 58 11.72 8.60 -22.75
CA THR A 58 10.91 9.31 -21.75
C THR A 58 11.64 10.54 -21.26
N ARG A 59 11.10 11.73 -21.51
CA ARG A 59 11.70 13.01 -21.11
C ARG A 59 11.47 13.29 -19.63
N SER A 60 10.23 13.13 -19.17
CA SER A 60 9.84 13.42 -17.80
C SER A 60 8.62 12.62 -17.38
N THR A 61 8.54 12.33 -16.08
CA THR A 61 7.37 11.67 -15.46
C THR A 61 7.07 12.34 -14.13
N HIS A 62 5.79 12.63 -13.89
CA HIS A 62 5.28 13.17 -12.64
C HIS A 62 4.18 12.25 -12.12
N ILE A 63 4.30 11.81 -10.86
CA ILE A 63 3.37 10.89 -10.23
C ILE A 63 2.91 11.52 -8.91
N VAL A 64 1.60 11.45 -8.66
CA VAL A 64 0.97 11.88 -7.41
C VAL A 64 0.11 10.73 -6.91
N MET A 65 0.30 10.36 -5.63
CA MET A 65 -0.39 9.24 -5.00
C MET A 65 -0.97 9.68 -3.65
N ASP A 66 -2.22 9.33 -3.39
CA ASP A 66 -2.88 9.47 -2.09
C ASP A 66 -2.65 8.20 -1.26
N LEU A 67 -1.59 8.23 -0.45
CA LEU A 67 -1.17 7.12 0.41
C LEU A 67 -1.73 7.22 1.83
N GLY A 68 -2.58 8.23 2.10
CA GLY A 68 -3.01 8.55 3.46
C GLY A 68 -1.82 8.91 4.38
N CYS A 69 -1.81 8.34 5.60
CA CYS A 69 -0.72 8.54 6.55
C CYS A 69 0.35 7.47 6.36
N SER A 70 1.37 7.80 5.56
CA SER A 70 2.53 6.94 5.33
C SER A 70 3.22 6.56 6.65
N LEU A 71 3.44 5.26 6.84
CA LEU A 71 4.20 4.74 7.99
C LEU A 71 5.70 4.98 7.80
N ASN A 72 6.18 4.83 6.56
CA ASN A 72 7.56 5.10 6.18
C ASN A 72 7.62 5.67 4.76
N PRO A 73 7.77 7.00 4.62
CA PRO A 73 7.76 7.66 3.31
C PRO A 73 8.85 7.18 2.36
N ALA A 74 10.00 6.72 2.86
CA ALA A 74 11.09 6.26 2.00
C ALA A 74 10.80 4.92 1.33
N ILE A 75 10.07 4.03 2.01
CA ILE A 75 9.64 2.75 1.44
C ILE A 75 8.49 3.00 0.47
N ASP A 76 7.55 3.84 0.87
CA ASP A 76 6.34 4.08 0.09
C ASP A 76 6.62 4.79 -1.24
N VAL A 77 7.64 5.65 -1.30
CA VAL A 77 8.10 6.27 -2.58
C VAL A 77 8.81 5.25 -3.48
N GLY A 78 9.35 4.17 -2.92
CA GLY A 78 10.05 3.13 -3.67
C GLY A 78 9.17 2.03 -4.25
N GLN A 79 7.92 1.90 -3.77
CA GLN A 79 6.91 1.00 -4.35
C GLN A 79 6.23 1.63 -5.57
#